data_AF-A0A0W0ZTT6-F1
#
_entry.id   AF-A0A0W0ZTT6-F1
#
_cell.length_a   1.000
_cell.length_b   1.000
_cell.length_c   1.000
_cell.angle_alpha   90.00
_cell.angle_beta   90.00
_cell.angle_gamma   90.00
#
_symmetry.space_group_name_H-M   'P 1'
#
loop_
_entity.id
_entity.type
_entity.pdbx_description
1 polymer ?
#
loop_
_entity_poly.entity_id
_entity_poly.type
_entity_poly.pdbx_seq_one_letter_code
_entity_poly.pdbx_strand_id
1 'polypeptide(L)'
;MYSRIFAQAGFGALRKFFVSSGKNSFTVRLGRMAPETTSDTIEQELYKELKEKGLVKLDKILGEEQKILQELQAKQKDSLNRIKEACVSPAQKRFAQGYRINGLFWNLKQKEMNQIATKKELQIRDETIDWLKARQDLYAVLKNSHDKTPENSDKNYLLS
;
A
#
# COMPACT_ATOMS: atom_id res chain seq x y z
N MET A 1 -28.32 1.81 22.73
CA MET A 1 -27.14 1.25 23.42
C MET A 1 -26.99 -0.19 22.97
N TYR A 2 -25.99 -0.50 22.14
CA TYR A 2 -25.72 -1.88 21.71
C TYR A 2 -24.25 -2.21 21.92
N SER A 3 -24.06 -3.33 22.62
CA SER A 3 -22.85 -3.82 23.27
C SER A 3 -21.81 -4.30 22.25
N ARG A 4 -20.57 -3.82 22.37
CA ARG A 4 -19.41 -4.35 21.64
C ARG A 4 -18.86 -5.53 22.41
N ILE A 5 -18.99 -6.73 21.85
CA ILE A 5 -18.33 -7.93 22.36
C ILE A 5 -16.89 -7.91 21.84
N PHE A 6 -15.95 -7.65 22.75
CA PHE A 6 -14.52 -7.89 22.53
C PHE A 6 -14.28 -9.40 22.66
N ALA A 7 -13.94 -10.06 21.55
CA ALA A 7 -13.32 -11.38 21.59
C ALA A 7 -11.80 -11.18 21.71
N GLN A 8 -11.32 -11.25 22.93
CA GLN A 8 -9.92 -11.40 23.28
C GLN A 8 -9.46 -12.80 22.86
N ALA A 9 -8.57 -12.89 21.88
CA ALA A 9 -7.93 -14.14 21.49
C ALA A 9 -6.41 -13.94 21.41
N GLY A 10 -5.73 -14.47 22.43
CA GLY A 10 -4.44 -15.15 22.33
C GLY A 10 -3.23 -14.40 21.77
N PHE A 11 -2.33 -13.99 22.67
CA PHE A 11 -0.91 -13.87 22.37
C PHE A 11 -0.40 -15.17 21.72
N GLY A 12 0.05 -15.08 20.47
CA GLY A 12 0.64 -16.18 19.74
C GLY A 12 1.43 -15.67 18.54
N ALA A 13 2.74 -15.51 18.73
CA ALA A 13 3.81 -15.37 17.73
C ALA A 13 3.45 -14.70 16.39
N LEU A 14 3.96 -13.47 16.21
CA LEU A 14 4.17 -12.79 14.92
C LEU A 14 4.91 -13.72 13.93
N ARG A 15 4.18 -14.60 13.24
CA ARG A 15 4.67 -15.30 12.07
C ARG A 15 4.60 -14.32 10.91
N LYS A 16 5.78 -13.78 10.60
CA LYS A 16 6.14 -13.09 9.37
C LYS A 16 5.53 -13.79 8.16
N PHE A 17 4.43 -13.28 7.63
CA PHE A 17 3.84 -13.74 6.36
C PHE A 17 4.62 -13.13 5.19
N PHE A 18 5.87 -13.57 5.00
CA PHE A 18 6.58 -13.34 3.74
C PHE A 18 6.10 -14.39 2.73
N VAL A 19 5.24 -13.97 1.81
CA VAL A 19 4.95 -14.75 0.60
C VAL A 19 6.21 -14.71 -0.27
N SER A 20 7.06 -15.71 -0.11
CA SER A 20 8.16 -16.00 -1.03
C SER A 20 7.58 -16.67 -2.29
N SER A 21 7.22 -15.88 -3.29
CA SER A 21 7.00 -16.40 -4.65
C SER A 21 8.34 -16.49 -5.38
N GLY A 22 8.58 -17.63 -6.04
CA GLY A 22 9.91 -18.13 -6.35
C GLY A 22 10.62 -17.58 -7.60
N LYS A 23 11.95 -17.80 -7.55
CA LYS A 23 12.95 -17.92 -8.63
C LYS A 23 13.21 -16.69 -9.53
N ASN A 24 14.37 -16.08 -9.28
CA ASN A 24 15.13 -15.14 -10.13
C ASN A 24 14.54 -13.75 -10.43
N SER A 25 14.10 -13.05 -9.39
CA SER A 25 14.03 -11.58 -9.42
C SER A 25 14.58 -11.05 -8.10
N PHE A 26 15.18 -9.86 -8.13
CA PHE A 26 15.46 -9.11 -6.91
C PHE A 26 14.23 -9.21 -6.02
N THR A 27 14.40 -9.75 -4.81
CA THR A 27 13.26 -10.05 -3.94
C THR A 27 12.76 -8.73 -3.38
N VAL A 28 11.94 -8.03 -4.16
CA VAL A 28 11.28 -6.80 -3.76
C VAL A 28 10.38 -7.14 -2.58
N ARG A 29 10.70 -6.56 -1.42
CA ARG A 29 9.90 -6.75 -0.20
C ARG A 29 8.62 -5.95 -0.36
N LEU A 30 7.52 -6.63 -0.65
CA LEU A 30 6.19 -6.02 -0.66
C LEU A 30 5.62 -6.09 0.77
N GLY A 31 5.66 -4.96 1.47
CA GLY A 31 4.99 -4.80 2.76
C GLY A 31 3.50 -4.51 2.61
N ARG A 32 2.79 -4.43 3.74
CA ARG A 32 1.40 -3.99 3.82
C ARG A 32 1.29 -2.96 4.94
N MET A 33 0.62 -1.85 4.67
CA MET A 33 0.32 -0.85 5.69
C MET A 33 -0.93 -1.30 6.45
N ALA A 34 -0.75 -2.26 7.35
CA ALA A 34 -1.82 -2.65 8.27
C ALA A 34 -2.19 -1.45 9.17
N PRO A 35 -3.37 -1.43 9.81
CA PRO A 35 -3.78 -0.31 10.68
C PRO A 35 -2.78 0.02 11.80
N GLU A 36 -1.99 -0.97 12.21
CA GLU A 36 -0.97 -0.85 13.26
C GLU A 36 0.39 -0.34 12.74
N THR A 37 0.57 -0.26 11.42
CA THR A 37 1.82 0.15 10.78
C THR A 37 1.85 1.67 10.64
N THR A 38 2.72 2.33 11.39
CA THR A 38 2.94 3.79 11.30
C THR A 38 4.02 4.14 10.29
N SER A 39 4.00 5.37 9.78
CA SER A 39 5.05 5.94 8.91
C SER A 39 6.46 5.75 9.47
N ASP A 40 6.61 5.89 10.79
CA ASP A 40 7.89 5.84 11.48
C ASP A 40 8.53 4.45 11.38
N THR A 41 7.72 3.39 11.35
CA THR A 41 8.23 2.02 11.16
C THR A 41 8.80 1.82 9.76
N ILE A 42 8.13 2.39 8.75
CA ILE A 42 8.57 2.34 7.34
C ILE A 42 9.86 3.14 7.17
N GLU A 43 9.96 4.29 7.83
CA GLU A 43 11.16 5.12 7.84
C GLU A 43 12.36 4.39 8.46
N GLN A 44 12.18 3.77 9.63
CA GLN A 44 13.24 3.00 10.28
C GLN A 44 13.70 1.80 9.44
N GLU A 45 12.77 1.11 8.77
CA GLU A 45 13.11 0.03 7.84
C GLU A 45 13.90 0.55 6.63
N LEU A 46 13.49 1.69 6.06
CA LEU A 46 14.15 2.31 4.92
C LEU A 46 15.58 2.76 5.28
N TYR A 47 15.78 3.36 6.44
CA TYR A 47 17.12 3.75 6.93
C TYR A 47 18.04 2.54 7.16
N LYS A 48 17.52 1.46 7.73
CA LYS A 48 18.28 0.21 7.91
C LYS A 48 18.71 -0.35 6.55
N GLU A 49 17.78 -0.40 5.59
CA GLU A 49 18.09 -0.88 4.24
C GLU A 49 19.07 0.03 3.50
N LEU A 50 19.00 1.35 3.69
CA LEU A 50 19.96 2.30 3.15
C LEU A 50 21.36 2.05 3.70
N LYS A 51 21.47 1.80 5.02
CA LYS A 51 22.75 1.48 5.68
C LYS A 51 23.33 0.13 5.25
N GLU A 52 22.49 -0.87 5.03
CA GLU A 52 22.92 -2.23 4.65
C GLU A 52 23.27 -2.38 3.17
N LYS A 53 22.44 -1.83 2.27
CA LYS A 53 22.57 -2.06 0.82
C LYS A 53 23.28 -0.93 0.08
N GLY A 54 23.30 0.28 0.67
CA GLY A 54 23.80 1.49 0.03
C GLY A 54 22.81 2.09 -0.97
N LEU A 55 22.98 3.38 -1.25
CA LEU A 55 22.04 4.22 -2.00
C LEU A 55 21.75 3.69 -3.43
N VAL A 56 22.78 3.23 -4.14
CA VAL A 56 22.66 2.75 -5.53
C VAL A 56 21.81 1.49 -5.66
N LYS A 57 21.90 0.56 -4.70
CA LYS A 57 21.08 -0.67 -4.72
C LYS A 57 19.66 -0.37 -4.27
N LEU A 58 19.48 0.54 -3.32
CA LEU A 58 18.16 0.95 -2.86
C LEU A 58 17.37 1.65 -3.98
N ASP A 59 18.01 2.52 -4.75
CA ASP A 59 17.37 3.21 -5.89
C ASP A 59 16.88 2.23 -6.97
N LYS A 60 17.68 1.19 -7.27
CA LYS A 60 17.26 0.11 -8.19
C LYS A 60 16.03 -0.65 -7.70
N ILE A 61 16.01 -1.00 -6.40
CA ILE A 61 14.89 -1.70 -5.78
C ILE A 61 13.64 -0.82 -5.81
N LEU A 62 13.76 0.47 -5.48
CA LEU A 62 12.66 1.42 -5.53
C LEU A 62 12.11 1.63 -6.94
N GLY A 63 12.98 1.58 -7.96
CA GLY A 63 12.56 1.59 -9.36
C GLY A 63 11.71 0.38 -9.75
N GLU A 64 12.01 -0.80 -9.20
CA GLU A 64 11.18 -2.00 -9.39
C GLU A 64 9.88 -1.92 -8.58
N GLU A 65 9.94 -1.44 -7.33
CA GLU A 65 8.76 -1.16 -6.49
C GLU A 65 7.79 -0.19 -7.18
N GLN A 66 8.30 0.82 -7.89
CA GLN A 66 7.47 1.77 -8.63
C GLN A 66 6.71 1.13 -9.79
N LYS A 67 7.31 0.18 -10.51
CA LYS A 67 6.61 -0.57 -11.56
C LYS A 67 5.48 -1.40 -10.96
N ILE A 68 5.75 -2.07 -9.85
CA ILE A 68 4.74 -2.86 -9.12
C ILE A 68 3.61 -1.95 -8.61
N LEU A 69 3.94 -0.76 -8.09
CA LEU A 69 2.94 0.22 -7.64
C LEU A 69 2.01 0.62 -8.79
N GLN A 70 2.54 0.91 -9.97
CA GLN A 70 1.74 1.25 -11.15
C GLN A 70 0.82 0.10 -11.57
N GLU A 71 1.32 -1.14 -11.60
CA GLU A 71 0.50 -2.31 -11.90
C GLU A 71 -0.61 -2.54 -10.88
N LEU A 72 -0.31 -2.37 -9.58
CA LEU A 72 -1.30 -2.52 -8.52
C LEU A 72 -2.39 -1.43 -8.60
N GLN A 73 -2.00 -0.19 -8.89
CA GLN A 73 -2.93 0.92 -9.10
C GLN A 73 -3.83 0.68 -10.32
N ALA A 74 -3.26 0.19 -11.43
CA ALA A 74 -4.04 -0.17 -12.61
C ALA A 74 -5.07 -1.28 -12.30
N LYS A 75 -4.63 -2.36 -11.65
CA LYS A 75 -5.51 -3.46 -11.22
C LYS A 75 -6.59 -3.00 -10.25
N GLN A 76 -6.28 -2.08 -9.35
CA GLN A 76 -7.25 -1.51 -8.40
C GLN A 76 -8.30 -0.69 -9.14
N LYS A 77 -7.87 0.21 -10.05
CA LYS A 77 -8.77 1.01 -10.88
C LYS A 77 -9.68 0.14 -11.74
N ASP A 78 -9.14 -0.89 -12.38
CA ASP A 78 -9.93 -1.82 -13.19
C ASP A 78 -10.96 -2.59 -12.37
N SER A 79 -10.56 -3.06 -11.18
CA SER A 79 -11.47 -3.75 -10.25
C SER A 79 -12.61 -2.83 -9.82
N LEU A 80 -12.30 -1.58 -9.46
CA LEU A 80 -13.31 -0.58 -9.06
C LEU A 80 -14.23 -0.20 -10.22
N ASN A 81 -13.71 -0.07 -11.44
CA ASN A 81 -14.51 0.19 -12.64
C ASN A 81 -15.48 -0.97 -12.91
N ARG A 82 -15.01 -2.21 -12.85
CA ARG A 82 -15.88 -3.40 -13.01
C ARG A 82 -16.94 -3.47 -11.93
N ILE A 83 -16.61 -3.17 -10.67
CA ILE A 83 -17.59 -3.10 -9.58
C ILE A 83 -18.61 -1.98 -9.84
N LYS A 84 -18.16 -0.82 -10.31
CA LYS A 84 -19.06 0.30 -10.67
C LYS A 84 -20.03 -0.07 -11.78
N GLU A 85 -19.57 -0.78 -12.80
CA GLU A 85 -20.40 -1.24 -13.92
C GLU A 85 -21.37 -2.36 -13.52
N ALA A 86 -20.92 -3.32 -12.71
CA ALA A 86 -21.72 -4.48 -12.31
C ALA A 86 -22.72 -4.17 -11.17
N CYS A 87 -22.35 -3.31 -10.23
CA CYS A 87 -23.10 -3.10 -8.99
C CYS A 87 -23.72 -1.70 -8.91
N VAL A 88 -22.92 -0.64 -9.11
CA VAL A 88 -23.35 0.74 -8.87
C VAL A 88 -24.26 1.24 -10.00
N SER A 89 -23.86 1.05 -11.25
CA SER A 89 -24.61 1.54 -12.42
C SER A 89 -25.99 0.88 -12.53
N PRO A 90 -26.16 -0.43 -12.28
CA PRO A 90 -27.48 -1.06 -12.29
C PRO A 90 -28.36 -0.60 -11.12
N ALA A 91 -27.77 -0.33 -9.95
CA ALA A 91 -28.50 0.23 -8.82
C ALA A 91 -29.02 1.65 -9.14
N GLN A 92 -28.18 2.50 -9.74
CA GLN A 92 -28.54 3.84 -10.18
C GLN A 92 -29.65 3.82 -11.24
N LYS A 93 -29.54 2.95 -12.27
CA LYS A 93 -30.57 2.78 -13.29
C LYS A 93 -31.91 2.36 -12.68
N ARG A 94 -31.89 1.36 -11.79
CA ARG A 94 -33.08 0.85 -11.12
C ARG A 94 -33.75 1.90 -10.23
N PHE A 95 -32.94 2.69 -9.52
CA PHE A 95 -33.41 3.83 -8.74
C PHE A 95 -34.05 4.91 -9.61
N ALA A 96 -33.40 5.29 -10.71
CA ALA A 96 -33.92 6.28 -11.66
C ALA A 96 -35.23 5.85 -12.32
N GLN A 97 -35.44 4.55 -12.49
CA GLN A 97 -36.69 3.96 -12.97
C GLN A 97 -37.80 3.88 -11.91
N GLY A 98 -37.56 4.35 -10.67
CA GLY A 98 -38.53 4.34 -9.58
C GLY A 98 -38.72 2.98 -8.89
N TYR A 99 -37.92 1.96 -9.25
CA TYR A 99 -38.00 0.66 -8.61
C TYR A 99 -37.33 0.68 -7.23
N ARG A 100 -37.96 0.02 -6.25
CA ARG A 100 -37.35 -0.18 -4.94
C ARG A 100 -36.12 -1.09 -5.04
N ILE A 101 -35.04 -0.66 -4.39
CA ILE A 101 -33.84 -1.46 -4.20
C ILE A 101 -33.98 -2.20 -2.87
N ASN A 102 -34.24 -3.51 -2.94
CA ASN A 102 -34.48 -4.36 -1.77
C ASN A 102 -33.24 -5.20 -1.40
N GLY A 103 -33.31 -5.89 -0.26
CA GLY A 103 -32.20 -6.72 0.23
C GLY A 103 -31.78 -7.84 -0.73
N LEU A 104 -32.72 -8.42 -1.50
CA LEU A 104 -32.41 -9.46 -2.49
C LEU A 104 -31.52 -8.91 -3.62
N PHE A 105 -31.82 -7.71 -4.11
CA PHE A 105 -30.98 -7.04 -5.11
C PHE A 105 -29.56 -6.82 -4.58
N TRP A 106 -29.42 -6.31 -3.34
CA TRP A 106 -28.10 -6.10 -2.74
C TRP A 106 -27.34 -7.39 -2.52
N ASN A 107 -28.00 -8.46 -2.10
CA ASN A 107 -27.37 -9.78 -1.95
C ASN A 107 -26.82 -10.32 -3.28
N LEU A 108 -27.54 -10.14 -4.38
CA LEU A 108 -27.07 -10.52 -5.71
C LEU A 108 -25.87 -9.67 -6.14
N LYS A 109 -25.93 -8.34 -5.96
CA LYS A 109 -24.82 -7.44 -6.29
C LYS A 109 -23.59 -7.68 -5.43
N GLN A 110 -23.75 -8.04 -4.16
CA GLN A 110 -22.64 -8.40 -3.30
C GLN A 110 -21.96 -9.70 -3.74
N LYS A 111 -22.72 -10.69 -4.25
CA LYS A 111 -22.15 -11.91 -4.86
C LYS A 111 -21.36 -11.58 -6.12
N GLU A 112 -21.91 -10.77 -7.02
CA GLU A 112 -21.22 -10.31 -8.23
C GLU A 112 -19.93 -9.52 -7.90
N MET A 113 -19.99 -8.62 -6.92
CA MET A 113 -18.82 -7.89 -6.43
C MET A 113 -17.72 -8.84 -5.94
N ASN A 114 -18.08 -9.83 -5.12
CA ASN A 114 -17.13 -10.82 -4.60
C ASN A 114 -16.51 -11.71 -5.69
N GLN A 115 -17.15 -11.86 -6.85
CA GLN A 115 -16.58 -12.56 -8.01
C GLN A 115 -15.52 -11.70 -8.74
N ILE A 116 -15.67 -10.37 -8.71
CA ILE A 116 -14.72 -9.45 -9.32
C ILE A 116 -13.46 -9.33 -8.45
N ALA A 117 -13.67 -9.04 -7.16
CA ALA A 117 -12.61 -9.01 -6.16
C ALA A 117 -13.24 -9.14 -4.78
N THR A 118 -12.64 -9.95 -3.91
CA THR A 118 -13.12 -10.04 -2.53
C THR A 118 -12.76 -8.76 -1.76
N LYS A 119 -13.55 -8.42 -0.75
CA LYS A 119 -13.26 -7.28 0.14
C LYS A 119 -11.85 -7.36 0.73
N LYS A 120 -11.40 -8.56 1.10
CA LYS A 120 -10.05 -8.79 1.65
C LYS A 120 -8.96 -8.51 0.63
N GLU A 121 -9.15 -8.93 -0.62
CA GLU A 121 -8.17 -8.69 -1.68
C GLU A 121 -8.07 -7.20 -2.04
N LEU A 122 -9.19 -6.49 -2.12
CA LEU A 122 -9.19 -5.04 -2.33
C LEU A 122 -8.47 -4.32 -1.19
N GLN A 123 -8.79 -4.68 0.05
CA GLN A 123 -8.15 -4.11 1.24
C GLN A 123 -6.63 -4.38 1.24
N ILE A 124 -6.20 -5.62 1.01
CA ILE A 124 -4.77 -5.95 0.94
C ILE A 124 -4.08 -5.16 -0.16
N ARG A 125 -4.74 -4.97 -1.31
CA ARG A 125 -4.18 -4.20 -2.41
C ARG A 125 -4.01 -2.73 -2.05
N ASP A 126 -5.00 -2.12 -1.41
CA ASP A 126 -4.94 -0.74 -0.93
C ASP A 126 -3.83 -0.58 0.13
N GLU A 127 -3.76 -1.47 1.12
CA GLU A 127 -2.70 -1.46 2.15
C GLU A 127 -1.29 -1.61 1.54
N THR A 128 -1.16 -2.40 0.46
CA THR A 128 0.12 -2.58 -0.26
C THR A 128 0.47 -1.32 -1.06
N ILE A 129 -0.51 -0.69 -1.70
CA ILE A 129 -0.33 0.57 -2.44
C ILE A 129 0.12 1.68 -1.49
N ASP A 130 -0.53 1.80 -0.32
CA ASP A 130 -0.22 2.83 0.67
C ASP A 130 1.19 2.63 1.26
N TRP A 131 1.56 1.39 1.55
CA TRP A 131 2.92 1.05 2.01
C TRP A 131 3.99 1.47 0.99
N LEU A 132 3.79 1.12 -0.29
CA LEU A 132 4.72 1.45 -1.36
C LEU A 132 4.82 2.97 -1.59
N LYS A 133 3.71 3.69 -1.55
CA LYS A 133 3.69 5.16 -1.67
C LYS A 133 4.44 5.82 -0.52
N ALA A 134 4.12 5.46 0.72
CA ALA A 134 4.78 6.02 1.90
C ALA A 134 6.30 5.83 1.84
N ARG A 135 6.75 4.65 1.40
CA ARG A 135 8.17 4.34 1.24
C ARG A 135 8.84 5.19 0.16
N GLN A 136 8.17 5.45 -0.96
CA GLN A 136 8.69 6.33 -2.02
C GLN A 136 8.74 7.79 -1.59
N ASP A 137 7.70 8.27 -0.92
CA ASP A 137 7.64 9.63 -0.41
C ASP A 137 8.76 9.88 0.60
N LEU A 138 8.97 8.93 1.53
CA LEU A 138 10.09 8.98 2.48
C LEU A 138 11.44 8.97 1.76
N TYR A 139 11.63 8.10 0.76
CA TYR A 139 12.88 8.09 0.00
C TYR A 139 13.15 9.40 -0.76
N ALA A 140 12.11 9.99 -1.35
CA ALA A 140 12.23 11.29 -2.02
C ALA A 140 12.67 12.39 -1.04
N VAL A 141 12.11 12.40 0.18
CA VAL A 141 12.54 13.31 1.25
C VAL A 141 14.00 13.07 1.65
N LEU A 142 14.39 11.80 1.83
CA LEU A 142 15.78 11.44 2.15
C LEU A 142 16.76 11.89 1.08
N LYS A 143 16.46 11.63 -0.19
CA LYS A 143 17.30 12.04 -1.32
C LYS A 143 17.45 13.56 -1.37
N ASN A 144 16.35 14.30 -1.24
CA ASN A 144 16.37 15.77 -1.21
C ASN A 144 17.13 16.34 0.00
N SER A 145 17.17 15.62 1.13
CA SER A 145 17.97 16.00 2.31
C SER A 145 19.46 15.70 2.14
N HIS A 146 19.79 14.61 1.42
CA HIS A 146 21.18 14.25 1.09
C HIS A 146 21.77 15.20 0.02
N ASP A 147 20.96 15.69 -0.91
CA ASP A 147 21.37 16.73 -1.87
C ASP A 147 21.52 18.12 -1.19
N LYS A 148 21.05 18.26 0.05
CA LYS A 148 21.13 19.48 0.86
C LYS A 148 22.03 19.30 2.09
N THR A 149 23.32 19.07 1.91
CA THR A 149 24.35 19.37 2.93
C THR A 149 25.76 19.37 2.33
N PRO A 150 26.64 20.32 2.70
CA PRO A 150 26.55 21.76 2.44
C PRO A 150 27.66 22.22 1.47
N GLU A 151 27.36 23.14 0.56
CA GLU A 151 28.42 23.92 -0.09
C GLU A 151 28.98 24.94 0.91
N ASN A 152 30.28 24.83 1.18
CA ASN A 152 31.18 25.85 1.70
C ASN A 152 30.91 26.43 3.11
N SER A 153 31.58 25.85 4.11
CA SER A 153 32.23 26.65 5.15
C SER A 153 33.65 26.16 5.47
N ASP A 154 34.41 25.78 4.44
CA ASP A 154 35.86 25.58 4.53
C ASP A 154 36.58 26.80 3.94
N LYS A 155 36.53 27.93 4.65
CA LYS A 155 37.53 29.03 4.53
C LYS A 155 37.62 29.80 5.85
N ASN A 156 38.47 29.35 6.77
CA ASN A 156 39.77 29.99 6.93
C ASN A 156 40.57 29.33 8.05
N TYR A 157 41.72 28.84 7.61
CA TYR A 157 42.85 28.42 8.39
C TYR A 157 43.38 29.57 9.25
N LEU A 158 43.90 29.19 10.43
CA LEU A 158 45.15 29.70 11.02
C LEU A 158 45.75 30.92 10.32
N LEU A 159 45.80 32.05 11.02
CA LEU A 159 46.89 33.01 10.94
C LEU A 159 46.89 33.87 12.21
N SER A 160 47.95 33.65 12.99
CA SER A 160 48.67 34.57 13.89
C SER A 160 47.96 35.15 15.11
#